data_AF-A0A956FC64-F1
#
_entry.id   AF-A0A956FC64-F1
#
_cell.length_a   1.000
_cell.length_b   1.000
_cell.length_c   1.000
_cell.angle_alpha   90.00
_cell.angle_beta   90.00
_cell.angle_gamma   90.00
#
_symmetry.space_group_name_H-M   'P 1'
#
loop_
_entity.id
_entity.type
_entity.pdbx_description
1 polymer ?
#
loop_
_entity_poly.entity_id
_entity_poly.type
_entity_poly.pdbx_seq_one_letter_code
_entity_poly.pdbx_strand_id
1 'polypeptide(L)'
;MSSRTTYPGKALDVVYDATLCIHAAECGRSAGPMFEGGRDPWCKPDEVSVDEATEIVARCPTGALTYQRKDGGPTEAAPAANVVVVSPNGPLYLRGELAIDRAGDKGVPTRAALCRCGASKNKPFCDNSHVEAGFADLGAVGERGKGRDAQGGTLGIKPAPNGPLLLSGNLTIRAGSGRDAWEGTKCALCRCGQSKNKPFCDGTHSRIGFTAD
;
A
#
# COMPACT_ATOMS: atom_id res chain seq x y z
N MET A 1 19.33 -12.46 1.55
CA MET A 1 18.97 -12.36 2.98
C MET A 1 17.46 -12.20 3.04
N SER A 2 16.75 -13.00 3.83
CA SER A 2 15.30 -12.85 3.97
C SER A 2 15.02 -11.47 4.58
N SER A 3 14.35 -10.61 3.81
CA SER A 3 13.86 -9.30 4.29
C SER A 3 12.60 -9.42 5.13
N ARG A 4 12.16 -10.66 5.39
CA ARG A 4 11.00 -10.99 6.20
C ARG A 4 11.43 -11.59 7.53
N THR A 5 10.91 -11.04 8.62
CA THR A 5 11.14 -11.47 10.00
C THR A 5 9.81 -11.86 10.64
N THR A 6 9.77 -13.03 11.28
CA THR A 6 8.61 -13.47 12.06
C THR A 6 8.93 -13.29 13.55
N TYR A 7 8.05 -12.61 14.27
CA TYR A 7 8.08 -12.44 15.71
C TYR A 7 7.03 -13.38 16.31
N PRO A 8 7.45 -14.50 16.92
CA PRO A 8 6.52 -15.49 17.40
C PRO A 8 5.81 -15.03 18.67
N GLY A 9 4.52 -15.32 18.75
CA GLY A 9 3.71 -15.20 19.97
C GLY A 9 2.92 -16.47 20.27
N LYS A 10 2.29 -16.53 21.45
CA LYS A 10 1.48 -17.68 21.88
C LYS A 10 0.21 -17.82 21.04
N ALA A 11 -0.50 -16.71 20.85
CA ALA A 11 -1.80 -16.69 20.16
C ALA A 11 -1.73 -16.18 18.72
N LEU A 12 -0.68 -15.44 18.36
CA LEU A 12 -0.41 -15.01 16.98
C LEU A 12 1.07 -14.79 16.73
N ASP A 13 1.49 -14.96 15.48
CA ASP A 13 2.77 -14.50 14.98
C ASP A 13 2.60 -13.16 14.28
N VAL A 14 3.55 -12.24 14.48
CA VAL A 14 3.64 -11.00 13.70
C VAL A 14 4.71 -11.17 12.65
N VAL A 15 4.40 -10.84 11.41
CA VAL A 15 5.35 -10.90 10.30
C VAL A 15 5.67 -9.48 9.85
N TYR A 16 6.96 -9.19 9.74
CA TYR A 16 7.48 -7.92 9.24
C TYR A 16 8.23 -8.13 7.93
N ASP A 17 7.83 -7.44 6.86
CA ASP A 17 8.54 -7.38 5.58
C ASP A 17 9.18 -6.00 5.40
N ALA A 18 10.49 -5.94 5.62
CA ALA A 18 11.25 -4.70 5.56
C ALA A 18 11.24 -4.06 4.18
N THR A 19 10.98 -4.81 3.09
CA THR A 19 10.97 -4.23 1.74
C THR A 19 9.73 -3.39 1.46
N LEU A 20 8.67 -3.59 2.25
CA LEU A 20 7.41 -2.87 2.11
C LEU A 20 7.30 -1.71 3.11
N CYS A 21 8.19 -1.64 4.09
CA CYS A 21 8.16 -0.61 5.12
C CYS A 21 8.73 0.70 4.55
N ILE A 22 7.91 1.75 4.57
CA ILE A 22 8.35 3.12 4.24
C ILE A 22 8.48 3.99 5.51
N HIS A 23 8.51 3.35 6.69
CA HIS A 23 8.60 4.02 7.99
C HIS A 23 7.51 5.07 8.24
N ALA A 24 6.25 4.78 7.87
CA ALA A 24 5.09 5.61 8.19
C ALA A 24 4.86 5.82 9.71
N ALA A 25 5.55 5.03 10.54
CA ALA A 25 5.58 5.10 12.00
C ALA A 25 4.27 4.77 12.74
N GLU A 26 3.24 4.27 12.06
CA GLU A 26 1.98 3.88 12.70
C GLU A 26 2.15 2.81 13.80
N CYS A 27 3.03 1.82 13.57
CA CYS A 27 3.33 0.78 14.56
C CYS A 27 4.13 1.30 15.77
N GLY A 28 4.98 2.32 15.59
CA GLY A 28 5.73 2.93 16.68
C GLY A 28 4.92 3.95 17.48
N ARG A 29 3.78 4.40 16.94
CA ARG A 29 2.88 5.37 17.59
C ARG A 29 1.81 4.72 18.46
N SER A 30 1.61 3.39 18.37
CA SER A 30 0.72 2.70 19.30
C SER A 30 1.28 2.83 20.71
N ALA A 31 0.49 3.36 21.64
CA ALA A 31 0.83 3.30 23.06
C ALA A 31 0.86 1.84 23.48
N GLY A 32 2.04 1.27 23.76
CA GLY A 32 2.13 -0.10 24.22
C GLY A 32 3.53 -0.73 24.10
N PRO A 33 3.80 -1.81 24.85
CA PRO A 33 5.09 -2.50 24.88
C PRO A 33 5.34 -3.39 23.65
N MET A 34 4.39 -3.53 22.72
CA MET A 34 4.49 -4.48 21.60
C MET A 34 5.67 -4.16 20.65
N PHE A 35 5.86 -2.89 20.27
CA PHE A 35 6.94 -2.44 19.39
C PHE A 35 7.83 -1.42 20.10
N GLU A 36 9.11 -1.75 20.32
CA GLU A 36 10.03 -0.89 21.08
C GLU A 36 11.37 -0.71 20.35
N GLY A 37 11.67 0.53 19.95
CA GLY A 37 12.92 0.85 19.25
C GLY A 37 14.14 0.59 20.12
N GLY A 38 15.16 -0.08 19.56
CA GLY A 38 16.40 -0.44 20.27
C GLY A 38 16.29 -1.72 21.11
N ARG A 39 15.11 -2.33 21.21
CA ARG A 39 14.92 -3.63 21.87
C ARG A 39 15.19 -4.80 20.92
N ASP A 40 15.68 -5.91 21.49
CA ASP A 40 15.77 -7.20 20.82
C ASP A 40 14.99 -8.28 21.61
N PRO A 41 13.92 -8.88 21.05
CA PRO A 41 13.31 -8.55 19.77
C PRO A 41 12.56 -7.21 19.79
N TRP A 42 12.59 -6.50 18.66
CA TRP A 42 11.87 -5.25 18.45
C TRP A 42 10.36 -5.40 18.71
N CYS A 43 9.76 -6.48 18.20
CA CYS A 43 8.35 -6.81 18.36
C CYS A 43 8.16 -8.00 19.31
N LYS A 44 7.29 -7.83 20.31
CA LYS A 44 6.88 -8.88 21.25
C LYS A 44 5.34 -8.97 21.27
N PRO A 45 4.73 -9.90 20.51
CA PRO A 45 3.27 -9.98 20.38
C PRO A 45 2.54 -10.27 21.70
N ASP A 46 3.16 -11.00 22.61
CA ASP A 46 2.56 -11.43 23.88
C ASP A 46 2.50 -10.33 24.97
N GLU A 47 3.07 -9.14 24.72
CA GLU A 47 3.07 -8.03 25.67
C GLU A 47 1.74 -7.23 25.66
N VAL A 48 0.86 -7.51 24.71
CA VAL A 48 -0.46 -6.90 24.58
C VAL A 48 -1.52 -7.97 24.36
N SER A 49 -2.80 -7.58 24.46
CA SER A 49 -3.88 -8.50 24.11
C SER A 49 -3.82 -8.84 22.61
N VAL A 50 -4.35 -10.01 22.26
CA VAL A 50 -4.43 -10.46 20.87
C VAL A 50 -5.20 -9.47 19.98
N ASP A 51 -6.30 -8.90 20.49
CA ASP A 51 -7.10 -7.93 19.75
C ASP A 51 -6.32 -6.63 19.53
N GLU A 52 -5.64 -6.13 20.55
CA GLU A 52 -4.76 -4.96 20.47
C GLU A 52 -3.62 -5.18 19.48
N ALA A 53 -2.97 -6.35 19.51
CA ALA A 53 -1.93 -6.70 18.54
C ALA A 53 -2.44 -6.70 17.10
N THR A 54 -3.61 -7.28 16.84
CA THR A 54 -4.20 -7.26 15.49
C THR A 54 -4.57 -5.86 15.02
N GLU A 55 -5.07 -5.01 15.93
CA GLU A 55 -5.39 -3.62 15.64
C GLU A 55 -4.13 -2.80 15.29
N ILE A 56 -3.07 -2.91 16.10
CA ILE A 56 -1.81 -2.20 15.87
C ILE A 56 -1.20 -2.61 14.52
N VAL A 57 -1.17 -3.91 14.23
CA VAL A 57 -0.65 -4.43 12.95
C VAL A 57 -1.48 -3.90 11.77
N ALA A 58 -2.81 -3.87 11.90
CA ALA A 58 -3.72 -3.41 10.85
C ALA A 58 -3.57 -1.90 10.51
N ARG A 59 -3.03 -1.09 11.44
CA ARG A 59 -2.73 0.33 11.20
C ARG A 59 -1.55 0.54 10.25
N CYS A 60 -0.67 -0.45 10.06
CA CYS A 60 0.39 -0.37 9.06
C CYS A 60 -0.22 0.00 7.70
N PRO A 61 0.19 1.08 7.02
CA PRO A 61 -0.46 1.47 5.77
C PRO A 61 0.02 0.65 4.56
N THR A 62 1.22 0.06 4.63
CA THR A 62 1.89 -0.54 3.47
C THR A 62 1.74 -2.06 3.37
N GLY A 63 1.19 -2.70 4.39
CA GLY A 63 1.19 -4.16 4.48
C GLY A 63 2.54 -4.76 4.89
N ALA A 64 3.50 -3.92 5.31
CA ALA A 64 4.78 -4.39 5.85
C ALA A 64 4.64 -5.18 7.15
N LEU A 65 3.58 -4.93 7.92
CA LEU A 65 3.21 -5.75 9.07
C LEU A 65 1.93 -6.53 8.74
N THR A 66 1.98 -7.82 9.01
CA THR A 66 0.84 -8.74 8.96
C THR A 66 0.89 -9.67 10.17
N TYR A 67 -0.15 -10.48 10.38
CA TYR A 67 -0.19 -11.46 11.46
C TYR A 67 -0.78 -12.80 10.99
N GLN A 68 -0.40 -13.86 11.70
CA GLN A 68 -1.01 -15.18 11.58
C GLN A 68 -1.54 -15.63 12.94
N ARG A 69 -2.86 -15.86 13.03
CA ARG A 69 -3.51 -16.34 14.26
C ARG A 69 -3.22 -17.83 14.48
N LYS A 70 -2.95 -18.22 15.72
CA LYS A 70 -2.77 -19.62 16.18
C LYS A 70 -3.93 -20.12 17.02
N ASP A 71 -4.77 -19.20 17.49
CA ASP A 71 -5.93 -19.46 18.35
C ASP A 71 -7.24 -19.67 17.58
N GLY A 72 -7.18 -19.75 16.24
CA GLY A 72 -8.36 -19.90 15.38
C GLY A 72 -9.17 -18.61 15.18
N GLY A 73 -8.68 -17.46 15.69
CA GLY A 73 -9.30 -16.17 15.44
C GLY A 73 -9.22 -15.73 13.96
N PRO A 74 -9.96 -14.68 13.58
CA PRO A 74 -10.04 -14.22 12.19
C PRO A 74 -8.68 -13.72 11.69
N THR A 75 -8.36 -14.04 10.43
CA THR A 75 -7.29 -13.36 9.71
C THR A 75 -7.72 -11.94 9.34
N GLU A 76 -6.76 -11.14 8.91
CA GLU A 76 -7.06 -9.80 8.47
C GLU A 76 -8.02 -9.82 7.27
N ALA A 77 -9.15 -9.11 7.39
CA ALA A 77 -10.16 -9.03 6.35
C ALA A 77 -9.95 -7.80 5.47
N ALA A 78 -10.26 -7.93 4.18
CA ALA A 78 -10.33 -6.78 3.28
C ALA A 78 -11.48 -5.83 3.71
N PRO A 79 -11.30 -4.51 3.58
CA PRO A 79 -12.38 -3.55 3.85
C PRO A 79 -13.51 -3.71 2.83
N ALA A 80 -14.71 -3.26 3.20
CA ALA A 80 -15.91 -3.36 2.35
C ALA A 80 -15.82 -2.56 1.03
N ALA A 81 -14.88 -1.60 0.94
CA ALA A 81 -14.67 -0.78 -0.23
C ALA A 81 -13.19 -0.75 -0.64
N ASN A 82 -12.93 -0.77 -1.94
CA ASN A 82 -11.58 -0.51 -2.43
C ASN A 82 -11.35 0.99 -2.58
N VAL A 83 -10.27 1.48 -1.96
CA VAL A 83 -9.89 2.89 -1.94
C VAL A 83 -8.41 3.03 -2.31
N VAL A 84 -8.13 3.94 -3.23
CA VAL A 84 -6.80 4.43 -3.56
C VAL A 84 -6.68 5.86 -3.03
N VAL A 85 -5.80 6.10 -2.07
CA VAL A 85 -5.49 7.44 -1.59
C VAL A 85 -4.25 7.96 -2.30
N VAL A 86 -4.37 9.13 -2.92
CA VAL A 86 -3.23 9.83 -3.54
C VAL A 86 -2.54 10.69 -2.49
N SER A 87 -1.46 10.18 -1.90
CA SER A 87 -0.71 10.91 -0.87
C SER A 87 0.08 12.07 -1.50
N PRO A 88 -0.02 13.31 -1.00
CA PRO A 88 0.80 14.43 -1.46
C PRO A 88 2.28 14.11 -1.39
N ASN A 89 3.01 14.35 -2.49
CA ASN A 89 4.44 14.04 -2.68
C ASN A 89 4.83 12.58 -2.42
N GLY A 90 3.87 11.69 -2.16
CA GLY A 90 4.10 10.35 -1.65
C GLY A 90 3.52 9.26 -2.55
N PRO A 91 3.31 8.05 -2.01
CA PRO A 91 2.80 6.91 -2.78
C PRO A 91 1.29 6.99 -3.05
N LEU A 92 0.81 5.97 -3.76
CA LEU A 92 -0.60 5.59 -3.76
C LEU A 92 -0.81 4.59 -2.61
N TYR A 93 -1.65 4.91 -1.62
CA TYR A 93 -2.05 3.95 -0.59
C TYR A 93 -3.31 3.22 -1.04
N LEU A 94 -3.24 1.91 -1.15
CA LEU A 94 -4.35 1.04 -1.50
C LEU A 94 -4.89 0.36 -0.24
N ARG A 95 -6.21 0.27 -0.15
CA ARG A 95 -6.98 -0.48 0.84
C ARG A 95 -8.08 -1.21 0.06
N GLY A 96 -8.24 -2.52 0.24
CA GLY A 96 -9.18 -3.32 -0.55
C GLY A 96 -8.82 -4.79 -0.59
N GLU A 97 -9.52 -5.60 -1.37
CA GLU A 97 -9.10 -6.98 -1.65
C GLU A 97 -8.13 -6.98 -2.83
N LEU A 98 -6.83 -6.90 -2.56
CA LEU A 98 -5.81 -6.59 -3.56
C LEU A 98 -5.26 -7.84 -4.25
N ALA A 99 -5.37 -7.88 -5.58
CA ALA A 99 -4.68 -8.83 -6.44
C ALA A 99 -3.60 -8.09 -7.25
N ILE A 100 -2.38 -8.03 -6.72
CA ILE A 100 -1.25 -7.32 -7.35
C ILE A 100 -0.42 -8.30 -8.18
N ASP A 101 -0.43 -8.13 -9.50
CA ASP A 101 0.45 -8.86 -10.40
C ASP A 101 1.92 -8.54 -10.05
N ARG A 102 2.78 -9.56 -10.14
CA ARG A 102 4.22 -9.44 -9.83
C ARG A 102 4.49 -9.00 -8.39
N ALA A 103 3.58 -9.26 -7.45
CA ALA A 103 3.85 -9.11 -6.02
C ALA A 103 4.93 -10.07 -5.51
N GLY A 104 5.19 -11.18 -6.22
CA GLY A 104 6.11 -12.21 -5.77
C GLY A 104 5.59 -12.89 -4.49
N ASP A 105 6.44 -13.03 -3.49
CA ASP A 105 6.12 -13.55 -2.16
C ASP A 105 5.57 -12.49 -1.20
N LYS A 106 5.37 -11.25 -1.66
CA LYS A 106 4.88 -10.11 -0.88
C LYS A 106 3.36 -10.22 -0.73
N GLY A 107 2.94 -10.99 0.27
CA GLY A 107 1.53 -11.23 0.61
C GLY A 107 0.88 -10.02 1.27
N VAL A 108 0.44 -9.05 0.46
CA VAL A 108 -0.28 -7.85 0.90
C VAL A 108 -1.73 -7.83 0.40
N PRO A 109 -2.61 -8.72 0.92
CA PRO A 109 -3.95 -8.92 0.36
C PRO A 109 -4.91 -7.76 0.63
N THR A 110 -4.65 -6.93 1.63
CA THR A 110 -5.63 -5.93 2.10
C THR A 110 -5.19 -4.49 1.92
N ARG A 111 -3.87 -4.26 1.77
CA ARG A 111 -3.26 -2.93 1.76
C ARG A 111 -1.86 -2.89 1.15
N ALA A 112 -1.56 -1.85 0.39
CA ALA A 112 -0.22 -1.65 -0.15
C ALA A 112 0.10 -0.16 -0.35
N ALA A 113 1.39 0.19 -0.36
CA ALA A 113 1.86 1.47 -0.86
C ALA A 113 2.55 1.27 -2.22
N LEU A 114 1.99 1.84 -3.28
CA LEU A 114 2.52 1.70 -4.64
C LEU A 114 3.24 2.97 -5.09
N CYS A 115 4.34 2.78 -5.81
CA CYS A 115 5.16 3.85 -6.35
C CYS A 115 4.40 4.59 -7.46
N ARG A 116 4.34 5.91 -7.35
CA ARG A 116 3.87 6.81 -8.42
C ARG A 116 4.91 7.82 -8.91
N CYS A 117 6.06 7.91 -8.23
CA CYS A 117 7.13 8.87 -8.54
C CYS A 117 8.11 8.41 -9.63
N GLY A 118 8.16 7.11 -9.91
CA GLY A 118 9.11 6.50 -10.85
C GLY A 118 10.48 6.15 -10.26
N ALA A 119 10.81 6.60 -9.05
CA ALA A 119 12.16 6.41 -8.47
C ALA A 119 12.35 5.12 -7.67
N SER A 120 11.27 4.43 -7.24
CA SER A 120 11.39 3.24 -6.39
C SER A 120 12.26 2.15 -7.00
N LYS A 121 13.12 1.52 -6.21
CA LYS A 121 13.92 0.34 -6.54
C LYS A 121 13.16 -0.96 -6.26
N ASN A 122 12.01 -0.87 -5.60
CA ASN A 122 11.13 -1.99 -5.25
C ASN A 122 9.78 -1.93 -6.01
N LYS A 123 9.77 -1.45 -7.25
CA LYS A 123 8.52 -1.34 -8.03
C LYS A 123 7.81 -2.70 -8.14
N PRO A 124 6.46 -2.74 -8.12
CA PRO A 124 5.54 -1.59 -8.12
C PRO A 124 5.36 -0.91 -6.75
N PHE A 125 5.97 -1.43 -5.69
CA PHE A 125 5.86 -0.88 -4.33
C PHE A 125 6.66 0.41 -4.16
N CYS A 126 6.24 1.24 -3.21
CA CYS A 126 7.01 2.38 -2.75
C CYS A 126 8.07 1.91 -1.74
N ASP A 127 9.29 2.43 -1.87
CA ASP A 127 10.41 2.22 -0.96
C ASP A 127 10.95 3.53 -0.37
N ASN A 128 10.11 4.57 -0.37
CA ASN A 128 10.43 5.92 0.08
C ASN A 128 11.40 6.73 -0.81
N SER A 129 11.88 6.20 -1.95
CA SER A 129 12.78 6.92 -2.87
C SER A 129 12.20 8.24 -3.43
N HIS A 130 10.89 8.48 -3.27
CA HIS A 130 10.24 9.74 -3.69
C HIS A 130 10.74 10.97 -2.91
N VAL A 131 11.23 10.77 -1.67
CA VAL A 131 11.78 11.86 -0.84
C VAL A 131 13.09 12.36 -1.44
N GLU A 132 14.05 11.46 -1.65
CA GLU A 132 15.34 11.80 -2.26
C GLU A 132 15.19 12.28 -3.71
N ALA A 133 14.23 11.73 -4.45
CA ALA A 133 13.93 12.16 -5.81
C ALA A 133 13.22 13.53 -5.89
N GLY A 134 12.87 14.15 -4.76
CA GLY A 134 12.18 15.44 -4.73
C GLY A 134 10.83 15.42 -5.44
N PHE A 135 10.11 14.30 -5.37
CA PHE A 135 8.86 14.13 -6.09
C PHE A 135 7.79 15.10 -5.58
N ALA A 136 7.37 16.03 -6.45
CA ALA A 136 6.40 17.07 -6.13
C ALA A 136 5.07 16.84 -6.86
N ASP A 137 4.02 16.57 -6.10
CA ASP A 137 2.65 16.48 -6.58
C ASP A 137 1.66 16.56 -5.41
N LEU A 138 0.73 17.50 -5.44
CA LEU A 138 -0.21 17.77 -4.34
C LEU A 138 -1.29 16.68 -4.13
N GLY A 139 -1.30 15.62 -4.95
CA GLY A 139 -2.30 14.58 -4.89
C GLY A 139 -3.69 15.03 -5.35
N ALA A 140 -3.74 16.05 -6.21
CA ALA A 140 -4.99 16.50 -6.81
C ALA A 140 -5.53 15.45 -7.79
N VAL A 141 -6.85 15.33 -7.87
CA VAL A 141 -7.55 14.45 -8.81
C VAL A 141 -8.58 15.32 -9.53
N GLY A 142 -8.24 15.67 -10.78
CA GLY A 142 -9.04 16.59 -11.60
C GLY A 142 -10.20 15.91 -12.35
N GLU A 143 -10.10 14.61 -12.58
CA GLU A 143 -11.12 13.85 -13.31
C GLU A 143 -12.17 13.26 -12.38
N ARG A 144 -13.38 13.08 -12.93
CA ARG A 144 -14.42 12.22 -12.35
C ARG A 144 -14.47 10.90 -13.11
N GLY A 145 -14.72 9.83 -12.38
CA GLY A 145 -14.90 8.52 -13.00
C GLY A 145 -16.35 8.32 -13.45
N LYS A 146 -16.59 7.21 -14.14
CA LYS A 146 -17.90 6.87 -14.71
C LYS A 146 -18.91 6.36 -13.67
N GLY A 147 -18.50 6.24 -12.40
CA GLY A 147 -19.26 5.56 -11.36
C GLY A 147 -19.01 4.05 -11.34
N ARG A 148 -19.53 3.40 -10.30
CA ARG A 148 -19.44 1.96 -10.04
C ARG A 148 -20.73 1.49 -9.38
N ASP A 149 -21.11 0.24 -9.62
CA ASP A 149 -22.36 -0.33 -9.09
C ASP A 149 -22.18 -1.04 -7.75
N ALA A 150 -20.93 -1.28 -7.33
CA ALA A 150 -20.58 -1.86 -6.04
C ALA A 150 -19.32 -1.18 -5.47
N GLN A 151 -19.06 -1.33 -4.16
CA GLN A 151 -17.95 -0.66 -3.49
C GLN A 151 -16.67 -1.51 -3.36
N GLY A 152 -16.81 -2.84 -3.22
CA GLY A 152 -15.71 -3.77 -2.91
C GLY A 152 -15.52 -4.87 -3.96
N GLY A 153 -15.09 -6.04 -3.47
CA GLY A 153 -14.62 -7.18 -4.28
C GLY A 153 -13.15 -7.04 -4.69
N THR A 154 -12.62 -8.02 -5.39
CA THR A 154 -11.22 -8.02 -5.83
C THR A 154 -10.87 -6.79 -6.66
N LEU A 155 -9.83 -6.06 -6.25
CA LEU A 155 -9.16 -5.02 -7.02
C LEU A 155 -7.90 -5.62 -7.64
N GLY A 156 -7.92 -5.83 -8.95
CA GLY A 156 -6.75 -6.21 -9.74
C GLY A 156 -5.83 -5.01 -9.99
N ILE A 157 -4.53 -5.20 -9.78
CA ILE A 157 -3.48 -4.20 -10.03
C ILE A 157 -2.41 -4.84 -10.89
N LYS A 158 -2.31 -4.39 -12.15
CA LYS A 158 -1.31 -4.86 -13.11
C LYS A 158 -0.32 -3.75 -13.47
N PRO A 159 0.95 -3.83 -13.02
CA PRO A 159 2.00 -2.96 -13.54
C PRO A 159 2.26 -3.29 -15.00
N ALA A 160 1.93 -2.36 -15.91
CA ALA A 160 2.30 -2.51 -17.32
C ALA A 160 3.82 -2.36 -17.47
N PRO A 161 4.51 -3.20 -18.26
CA PRO A 161 5.94 -3.05 -18.54
C PRO A 161 6.25 -1.63 -18.99
N ASN A 162 7.24 -0.99 -18.38
CA ASN A 162 7.66 0.38 -18.70
C ASN A 162 6.51 1.41 -18.64
N GLY A 163 5.43 1.09 -17.94
CA GLY A 163 4.15 1.79 -18.07
C GLY A 163 3.40 1.97 -16.76
N PRO A 164 2.12 2.36 -16.84
CA PRO A 164 1.27 2.68 -15.69
C PRO A 164 0.88 1.46 -14.86
N LEU A 165 0.25 1.71 -13.71
CA LEU A 165 -0.52 0.70 -12.98
C LEU A 165 -1.92 0.64 -13.61
N LEU A 166 -2.30 -0.52 -14.13
CA LEU A 166 -3.64 -0.78 -14.66
C LEU A 166 -4.49 -1.36 -13.53
N LEU A 167 -5.51 -0.63 -13.10
CA LEU A 167 -6.42 -1.07 -12.05
C LEU A 167 -7.73 -1.55 -12.65
N SER A 168 -8.26 -2.66 -12.14
CA SER A 168 -9.53 -3.24 -12.56
C SER A 168 -10.30 -3.82 -11.37
N GLY A 169 -11.58 -3.47 -11.24
CA GLY A 169 -12.40 -3.75 -10.06
C GLY A 169 -13.01 -2.45 -9.55
N ASN A 170 -14.04 -2.54 -8.70
CA ASN A 170 -14.71 -1.36 -8.16
C ASN A 170 -13.76 -0.58 -7.27
N LEU A 171 -13.57 0.73 -7.48
CA LEU A 171 -12.71 1.54 -6.63
C LEU A 171 -13.11 3.01 -6.53
N THR A 172 -12.70 3.64 -5.43
CA THR A 172 -12.67 5.10 -5.24
C THR A 172 -11.22 5.56 -5.28
N ILE A 173 -10.98 6.69 -5.92
CA ILE A 173 -9.73 7.44 -5.72
C ILE A 173 -10.04 8.66 -4.84
N ARG A 174 -9.38 8.70 -3.69
CA ARG A 174 -9.40 9.80 -2.74
C ARG A 174 -8.19 10.70 -3.01
N ALA A 175 -8.46 11.98 -3.26
CA ALA A 175 -7.43 12.99 -3.45
C ALA A 175 -6.68 13.27 -2.13
N GLY A 176 -5.51 13.89 -2.21
CA GLY A 176 -4.72 14.29 -1.04
C GLY A 176 -5.47 15.21 -0.06
N SER A 177 -6.48 15.94 -0.55
CA SER A 177 -7.42 16.73 0.26
C SER A 177 -8.37 15.92 1.15
N GLY A 178 -8.45 14.60 0.98
CA GLY A 178 -9.45 13.74 1.64
C GLY A 178 -10.76 13.58 0.86
N ARG A 179 -11.00 14.39 -0.19
CA ARG A 179 -12.18 14.27 -1.06
C ARG A 179 -12.13 12.98 -1.90
N ASP A 180 -13.22 12.23 -1.88
CA ASP A 180 -13.49 11.17 -2.85
C ASP A 180 -13.77 11.81 -4.21
N ALA A 181 -12.81 11.67 -5.13
CA ALA A 181 -12.74 12.51 -6.32
C ALA A 181 -13.11 11.76 -7.60
N TRP A 182 -12.88 10.45 -7.63
CA TRP A 182 -13.12 9.60 -8.79
C TRP A 182 -13.65 8.24 -8.36
N GLU A 183 -14.60 7.69 -9.12
CA GLU A 183 -15.15 6.35 -8.90
C GLU A 183 -15.32 5.63 -10.22
N GLY A 184 -14.99 4.35 -10.25
CA GLY A 184 -15.07 3.58 -11.48
C GLY A 184 -14.70 2.12 -11.27
N THR A 185 -14.57 1.41 -12.39
CA THR A 185 -14.19 -0.02 -12.40
C THR A 185 -12.85 -0.27 -13.08
N LYS A 186 -12.30 0.73 -13.80
CA LYS A 186 -11.01 0.64 -14.51
C LYS A 186 -10.36 2.01 -14.59
N CYS A 187 -9.05 2.07 -14.34
CA CYS A 187 -8.23 3.25 -14.61
C CYS A 187 -6.76 2.88 -14.82
N ALA A 188 -5.98 3.81 -15.39
CA ALA A 188 -4.54 3.68 -15.50
C ALA A 188 -3.86 4.78 -14.67
N LEU A 189 -3.13 4.41 -13.63
CA LEU A 189 -2.44 5.35 -12.73
C LEU A 189 -0.97 5.51 -13.11
N CYS A 190 -0.48 6.75 -13.08
CA CYS A 190 0.90 7.07 -13.41
C CYS A 190 1.87 6.38 -12.44
N ARG A 191 2.83 5.64 -13.01
CA ARG A 191 3.93 5.00 -12.28
C ARG A 191 5.28 5.68 -12.52
N CYS A 192 5.40 6.49 -13.58
CA CYS A 192 6.65 7.14 -14.01
C CYS A 192 6.93 8.50 -13.36
N GLY A 193 5.98 9.07 -12.62
CA GLY A 193 6.12 10.39 -11.97
C GLY A 193 5.99 11.61 -12.87
N GLN A 194 5.90 11.45 -14.20
CA GLN A 194 5.98 12.58 -15.14
C GLN A 194 4.68 12.94 -15.86
N SER A 195 3.58 12.21 -15.62
CA SER A 195 2.27 12.57 -16.19
C SER A 195 1.90 14.03 -15.89
N LYS A 196 1.30 14.72 -16.85
CA LYS A 196 0.72 16.06 -16.69
C LYS A 196 -0.73 16.01 -16.21
N ASN A 197 -1.30 14.80 -16.13
CA ASN A 197 -2.66 14.54 -15.68
C ASN A 197 -2.66 13.59 -14.46
N LYS A 198 -1.77 13.83 -13.49
CA LYS A 198 -1.69 12.99 -12.29
C LYS A 198 -3.03 13.02 -11.53
N PRO A 199 -3.43 11.88 -10.90
CA PRO A 199 -2.69 10.64 -10.75
C PRO A 199 -2.76 9.70 -11.97
N PHE A 200 -3.46 10.09 -13.04
CA PHE A 200 -3.69 9.25 -14.22
C PHE A 200 -2.50 9.23 -15.18
N CYS A 201 -2.43 8.17 -15.99
CA CYS A 201 -1.48 8.05 -17.08
C CYS A 201 -1.93 8.85 -18.30
N ASP A 202 -1.02 9.60 -18.91
CA ASP A 202 -1.22 10.38 -20.14
C ASP A 202 -0.25 9.95 -21.27
N GLY A 203 0.33 8.76 -21.15
CA GLY A 203 1.33 8.24 -22.07
C GLY A 203 2.74 8.83 -21.93
N THR A 204 2.99 9.74 -20.97
CA THR A 204 4.32 10.36 -20.82
C THR A 204 5.44 9.34 -20.62
N HIS A 205 5.16 8.22 -19.96
CA HIS A 205 6.12 7.13 -19.74
C HIS A 205 6.82 6.67 -21.03
N SER A 206 6.08 6.54 -22.15
CA SER A 206 6.65 6.12 -23.43
C SER A 206 7.56 7.20 -24.03
N ARG A 207 7.18 8.47 -23.89
CA ARG A 207 7.92 9.62 -24.44
C ARG A 207 9.25 9.87 -23.74
N ILE A 208 9.31 9.59 -22.43
CA ILE A 208 10.51 9.79 -21.61
C ILE A 208 11.36 8.53 -21.47
N GLY A 209 10.98 7.43 -22.13
CA GLY A 209 11.68 6.14 -22.01
C GLY A 209 11.70 5.60 -20.58
N PHE A 210 10.58 5.72 -19.84
CA PHE A 210 10.51 5.19 -18.48
C PHE A 210 10.74 3.68 -18.47
N THR A 211 11.73 3.22 -17.71
CA THR A 211 12.02 1.80 -17.54
C THR A 211 11.58 1.31 -16.17
N ALA A 212 10.74 0.28 -16.17
CA ALA A 212 10.37 -0.44 -14.97
C ALA A 212 9.76 -1.79 -15.34
N ASP A 213 10.34 -2.85 -14.81
CA ASP A 213 9.81 -4.20 -14.88
C ASP A 213 8.45 -4.31 -14.16
#